data_AF-A0A498K4H2-F1
#
_entry.id   AF-A0A498K4H2-F1
#
_cell.length_a   1.000
_cell.length_b   1.000
_cell.length_c   1.000
_cell.angle_alpha   90.00
_cell.angle_beta   90.00
_cell.angle_gamma   90.00
#
_symmetry.space_group_name_H-M   'P 1'
#
loop_
_entity.id
_entity.type
_entity.pdbx_description
1 polymer ?
#
loop_
_entity_poly.entity_id
_entity_poly.type
_entity_poly.pdbx_seq_one_letter_code
_entity_poly.pdbx_strand_id
1 'polypeptide(L)'
;MSLGLSWSHVLGDAFAASDFINGLGQVMSGLEPSRLPNYAKPNTNVQQKLAKNPSPPPLSIRHVDSVGDYWISPNKCKMETFSFTVTATQLNNLQVKILGPIQSDQIPIFELICALIWKCVATVREGPQPKLVTICKNDTNKRTEGNSQTISTVEADFWVSDMDLKELANLLAKQAGQNEKTRIEEAIENENGVADFVVYGANLTFVNWEDVDFYGLEVKGHKPVCVHYNIQGVGDEGAVLLLPAGAKELGDGGRVVTVILPEKEVFGVQSELRKNDLLLGNELE
;
A
#
# COMPACT_ATOMS: atom_id res chain seq x y z
N MET A 1 21.91 12.10 13.14
CA MET A 1 22.28 11.39 11.90
C MET A 1 20.99 10.97 11.23
N SER A 2 20.86 11.23 9.94
CA SER A 2 19.73 10.75 9.12
C SER A 2 20.28 9.85 8.03
N LEU A 3 19.53 8.80 7.69
CA LEU A 3 19.83 7.89 6.60
C LEU A 3 18.65 7.90 5.64
N GLY A 4 18.91 8.10 4.35
CA GLY A 4 17.90 8.04 3.30
C GLY A 4 18.19 6.87 2.36
N LEU A 5 17.14 6.15 1.96
CA LEU A 5 17.19 5.12 0.93
C LEU A 5 16.18 5.48 -0.16
N SER A 6 16.65 5.54 -1.40
CA SER A 6 15.79 5.55 -2.58
C SER A 6 15.81 4.17 -3.21
N TRP A 7 14.63 3.61 -3.47
CA TRP A 7 14.46 2.23 -3.91
C TRP A 7 13.52 2.18 -5.10
N SER A 8 13.95 1.51 -6.19
CA SER A 8 13.10 1.28 -7.35
C SER A 8 12.28 0.01 -7.14
N HIS A 9 10.96 0.11 -7.35
CA HIS A 9 10.04 -1.04 -7.19
C HIS A 9 10.33 -2.17 -8.19
N VAL A 10 11.02 -1.87 -9.30
CA VAL A 10 11.53 -2.89 -10.24
C VAL A 10 12.51 -3.86 -9.56
N LEU A 11 13.27 -3.40 -8.56
CA LEU A 11 14.22 -4.23 -7.82
C LEU A 11 13.56 -5.06 -6.72
N GLY A 12 12.40 -4.62 -6.21
CA GLY A 12 11.64 -5.31 -5.18
C GLY A 12 10.71 -4.38 -4.42
N ASP A 13 9.89 -4.98 -3.57
CA ASP A 13 8.90 -4.23 -2.79
C ASP A 13 9.51 -3.61 -1.52
N ALA A 14 8.68 -2.95 -0.71
CA ALA A 14 9.11 -2.35 0.55
C ALA A 14 9.68 -3.37 1.56
N PHE A 15 9.25 -4.64 1.49
CA PHE A 15 9.80 -5.70 2.34
C PHE A 15 11.23 -6.02 1.91
N ALA A 16 11.48 -6.17 0.61
CA ALA A 16 12.82 -6.37 0.08
C ALA A 16 13.75 -5.18 0.39
N ALA A 17 13.25 -3.94 0.26
CA ALA A 17 14.01 -2.74 0.61
C ALA A 17 14.37 -2.70 2.11
N SER A 18 13.43 -3.08 2.97
CA SER A 18 13.64 -3.16 4.42
C SER A 18 14.62 -4.27 4.80
N ASP A 19 14.48 -5.46 4.21
CA ASP A 19 15.40 -6.58 4.45
C ASP A 19 16.83 -6.19 4.01
N PHE A 20 16.96 -5.49 2.88
CA PHE A 20 18.24 -4.97 2.39
C PHE A 20 18.89 -3.99 3.37
N ILE A 21 18.17 -2.93 3.80
CA ILE A 21 18.75 -1.90 4.66
C ILE A 21 19.07 -2.45 6.06
N ASN A 22 18.24 -3.35 6.58
CA ASN A 22 18.48 -4.02 7.87
C ASN A 22 19.71 -4.93 7.80
N GLY A 23 19.85 -5.70 6.70
CA GLY A 23 21.05 -6.49 6.42
C GLY A 23 22.31 -5.63 6.30
N LEU A 24 22.22 -4.46 5.66
CA LEU A 24 23.34 -3.52 5.59
C LEU A 24 23.77 -3.04 6.98
N GLY A 25 22.84 -2.75 7.89
CA GLY A 25 23.15 -2.39 9.27
C GLY A 25 23.93 -3.46 10.03
N GLN A 26 23.57 -4.74 9.84
CA GLN A 26 24.29 -5.88 10.41
C GLN A 26 25.72 -5.95 9.88
N VAL A 27 25.91 -5.85 8.57
CA VAL A 27 27.24 -5.87 7.93
C VAL A 27 28.10 -4.70 8.43
N MET A 28 27.53 -3.49 8.52
CA MET A 28 28.23 -2.32 9.07
C MET A 28 28.63 -2.48 10.54
N SER A 29 27.95 -3.36 11.26
CA SER A 29 28.25 -3.71 12.66
C SER A 29 29.20 -4.91 12.78
N GLY A 30 29.73 -5.42 11.66
CA GLY A 30 30.64 -6.57 11.62
C GLY A 30 29.94 -7.92 11.83
N LEU A 31 28.62 -7.96 11.70
CA LEU A 31 27.80 -9.17 11.80
C LEU A 31 27.55 -9.74 10.39
N GLU A 32 27.42 -11.06 10.30
CA GLU A 32 26.92 -11.68 9.07
C GLU A 32 25.42 -11.37 8.90
N PRO A 33 24.94 -11.13 7.67
CA PRO A 33 23.52 -10.97 7.41
C PRO A 33 22.72 -12.17 7.93
N SER A 34 21.65 -11.92 8.67
CA SER A 34 20.77 -12.97 9.24
C SER A 34 20.05 -13.80 8.17
N ARG A 35 20.05 -13.33 6.92
CA ARG A 35 19.45 -14.02 5.77
C ARG A 35 20.29 -13.79 4.52
N LEU A 36 20.61 -14.88 3.83
CA LEU A 36 21.18 -14.78 2.49
C LEU A 36 20.05 -14.49 1.48
N PRO A 37 20.30 -13.60 0.50
CA PRO A 37 20.39 -14.06 -0.88
C PRO A 37 19.31 -14.93 -1.55
N ASN A 38 18.02 -15.00 -1.16
CA ASN A 38 17.09 -15.95 -1.80
C ASN A 38 16.48 -15.39 -3.09
N TYR A 39 17.33 -15.21 -4.10
CA TYR A 39 16.93 -14.85 -5.45
C TYR A 39 15.90 -15.85 -5.97
N ALA A 40 14.72 -15.35 -6.34
CA ALA A 40 13.78 -16.14 -7.13
C ALA A 40 14.51 -16.64 -8.37
N LYS A 41 14.53 -17.97 -8.58
CA LYS A 41 15.00 -18.50 -9.85
C LYS A 41 14.09 -17.94 -10.93
N PRO A 42 14.62 -17.36 -12.03
CA PRO A 42 13.77 -17.00 -13.15
C PRO A 42 12.98 -18.23 -13.55
N ASN A 43 11.66 -18.10 -13.64
CA ASN A 43 10.78 -19.18 -14.04
C ASN A 43 11.09 -19.50 -15.51
N THR A 44 12.07 -20.37 -15.76
CA THR A 44 12.42 -20.86 -17.11
C THR A 44 11.33 -21.75 -17.72
N ASN A 45 10.24 -21.99 -16.98
CA ASN A 45 9.14 -22.89 -17.37
C ASN A 45 7.85 -22.16 -17.77
N VAL A 46 7.90 -20.88 -18.13
CA VAL A 46 6.82 -20.32 -18.95
C VAL A 46 7.04 -20.78 -20.38
N GLN A 47 6.81 -22.08 -20.62
CA GLN A 47 6.47 -22.50 -21.97
C GLN A 47 5.31 -21.61 -22.40
N GLN A 48 5.43 -20.95 -23.56
CA GLN A 48 4.35 -20.30 -24.28
C GLN A 48 3.18 -21.27 -24.43
N LYS A 49 2.37 -21.41 -23.38
CA LYS A 49 1.00 -21.83 -23.53
C LYS A 49 0.34 -20.59 -24.07
N LEU A 50 0.34 -20.48 -25.39
CA LEU A 50 -0.62 -19.66 -26.11
C LEU A 50 -1.99 -20.16 -25.65
N ALA A 51 -2.50 -19.56 -24.57
CA ALA A 51 -3.75 -19.96 -23.98
C ALA A 51 -4.79 -19.76 -25.09
N LYS A 52 -5.52 -20.82 -25.43
CA LYS A 52 -6.53 -20.78 -26.51
C LYS A 52 -7.59 -19.70 -26.28
N ASN A 53 -7.70 -19.19 -25.05
CA ASN A 53 -8.42 -17.99 -24.68
C ASN A 53 -7.48 -17.08 -23.86
N PRO A 54 -7.25 -15.82 -24.26
CA PRO A 54 -6.51 -14.88 -23.44
C PRO A 54 -7.26 -14.66 -22.12
N SER A 55 -6.54 -14.67 -21.00
CA SER A 55 -7.06 -14.20 -19.72
C SER A 55 -7.50 -12.73 -19.87
N PRO A 56 -8.56 -12.29 -19.16
CA PRO A 56 -8.88 -10.87 -19.14
C PRO A 56 -7.69 -10.08 -18.56
N PRO A 57 -7.45 -8.86 -19.07
CA PRO A 57 -6.34 -8.05 -18.56
C PRO A 57 -6.52 -7.78 -17.06
N PRO A 58 -5.41 -7.71 -16.30
CA PRO A 58 -5.45 -7.31 -14.89
C PRO A 58 -6.07 -5.91 -14.74
N LEU A 59 -6.88 -5.73 -13.69
CA LEU A 59 -7.56 -4.48 -13.39
C LEU A 59 -6.70 -3.55 -12.51
N SER A 60 -5.68 -4.10 -11.85
CA SER A 60 -4.80 -3.42 -10.91
C SER A 60 -3.65 -2.64 -11.55
N ILE A 61 -3.45 -2.74 -12.86
CA ILE A 61 -2.37 -2.05 -13.57
C ILE A 61 -2.92 -1.18 -14.68
N ARG A 62 -2.18 -0.13 -15.01
CA ARG A 62 -2.49 0.76 -16.14
C ARG A 62 -1.26 0.88 -17.03
N HIS A 63 -1.47 0.66 -18.33
CA HIS A 63 -0.46 0.95 -19.35
C HIS A 63 -0.17 2.46 -19.38
N VAL A 64 1.10 2.84 -19.44
CA VAL A 64 1.54 4.23 -19.57
C VAL A 64 2.43 4.41 -20.78
N ASP A 65 2.52 5.65 -21.26
CA ASP A 65 3.53 5.98 -22.27
C ASP A 65 4.92 5.71 -21.70
N SER A 66 5.88 5.40 -22.59
CA SER A 66 7.20 4.99 -22.14
C SER A 66 7.82 6.01 -21.18
N VAL A 67 8.16 5.55 -19.97
CA VAL A 67 8.72 6.41 -18.92
C VAL A 67 10.24 6.59 -19.07
N GLY A 68 10.85 5.91 -20.07
CA GLY A 68 12.28 5.92 -20.32
C GLY A 68 13.07 5.60 -19.05
N ASP A 69 14.15 6.34 -18.82
CA ASP A 69 15.01 6.15 -17.64
C ASP A 69 14.47 6.82 -16.36
N TYR A 70 13.33 7.53 -16.44
CA TYR A 70 12.85 8.35 -15.34
C TYR A 70 11.97 7.59 -14.33
N TRP A 71 11.50 6.38 -14.69
CA TRP A 71 10.73 5.44 -13.84
C TRP A 71 9.58 6.04 -13.02
N ILE A 72 9.11 7.23 -13.38
CA ILE A 72 8.06 7.98 -12.71
C ILE A 72 7.10 8.46 -13.80
N SER A 73 5.84 8.06 -13.69
CA SER A 73 4.79 8.56 -14.59
C SER A 73 4.43 10.01 -14.19
N PRO A 74 4.35 10.95 -15.15
CA PRO A 74 3.95 12.32 -14.85
C PRO A 74 2.47 12.36 -14.40
N ASN A 75 2.21 13.01 -13.28
CA ASN A 75 0.84 13.28 -12.82
C ASN A 75 0.26 14.46 -13.60
N LYS A 76 -1.05 14.43 -13.86
CA LYS A 76 -1.76 15.55 -14.49
C LYS A 76 -2.10 16.63 -13.49
N CYS A 77 -2.09 16.31 -12.20
CA CYS A 77 -2.34 17.23 -11.11
C CYS A 77 -1.19 17.25 -10.09
N LYS A 78 -1.15 18.32 -9.31
CA LYS A 78 -0.23 18.41 -8.18
C LYS A 78 -0.73 17.46 -7.08
N MET A 79 0.16 16.57 -6.66
CA MET A 79 -0.09 15.63 -5.57
C MET A 79 0.44 16.20 -4.27
N GLU A 80 -0.24 15.89 -3.18
CA GLU A 80 0.14 16.26 -1.83
C GLU A 80 0.07 15.04 -0.92
N THR A 81 1.02 14.98 0.00
CA THR A 81 1.16 13.88 0.96
C THR A 81 0.91 14.43 2.35
N PHE A 82 0.07 13.75 3.11
CA PHE A 82 -0.03 13.97 4.55
C PHE A 82 0.00 12.64 5.29
N SER A 83 0.57 12.66 6.49
CA SER A 83 0.65 11.49 7.35
C SER A 83 0.00 11.84 8.69
N PHE A 84 -0.64 10.86 9.30
CA PHE A 84 -1.21 11.00 10.63
C PHE A 84 -1.16 9.70 11.38
N THR A 85 -1.24 9.79 12.69
CA THR A 85 -1.17 8.61 13.54
C THR A 85 -2.53 8.21 14.07
N VAL A 86 -2.79 6.90 14.06
CA VAL A 86 -3.98 6.29 14.64
C VAL A 86 -3.57 5.46 15.84
N THR A 87 -3.94 5.94 17.03
CA THR A 87 -3.66 5.27 18.30
C THR A 87 -4.47 3.98 18.45
N ALA A 88 -4.00 3.05 19.30
CA ALA A 88 -4.74 1.83 19.62
C ALA A 88 -6.17 2.11 20.13
N THR A 89 -6.37 3.20 20.89
CA THR A 89 -7.70 3.63 21.33
C THR A 89 -8.59 4.06 20.18
N GLN A 90 -8.08 4.84 19.22
CA GLN A 90 -8.84 5.22 18.02
C GLN A 90 -9.20 3.99 17.18
N LEU A 91 -8.29 3.01 17.05
CA LEU A 91 -8.56 1.76 16.34
C LEU A 91 -9.67 0.94 17.00
N ASN A 92 -9.64 0.81 18.34
CA ASN A 92 -10.70 0.14 19.09
C ASN A 92 -12.05 0.86 18.92
N ASN A 93 -12.06 2.20 19.00
CA ASN A 93 -13.27 2.98 18.79
C ASN A 93 -13.82 2.82 17.36
N LEU A 94 -12.93 2.81 16.35
CA LEU A 94 -13.30 2.56 14.95
C LEU A 94 -13.93 1.18 14.78
N GLN A 95 -13.31 0.14 15.35
CA GLN A 95 -13.85 -1.23 15.33
C GLN A 95 -15.24 -1.29 15.96
N VAL A 96 -15.42 -0.73 17.15
CA VAL A 96 -16.73 -0.72 17.83
C VAL A 96 -17.77 0.06 17.02
N LYS A 97 -17.39 1.19 16.41
CA LYS A 97 -18.27 2.01 15.58
C LYS A 97 -18.75 1.28 14.32
N ILE A 98 -17.86 0.53 13.66
CA ILE A 98 -18.18 -0.15 12.39
C ILE A 98 -18.81 -1.52 12.62
N LEU A 99 -18.27 -2.33 13.54
CA LEU A 99 -18.67 -3.74 13.70
C LEU A 99 -19.72 -3.93 14.79
N GLY A 100 -19.81 -2.99 15.75
CA GLY A 100 -20.58 -3.11 16.98
C GLY A 100 -19.78 -3.80 18.11
N PRO A 101 -20.25 -3.74 19.36
CA PRO A 101 -19.51 -4.18 20.55
C PRO A 101 -19.30 -5.69 20.68
N ILE A 102 -19.92 -6.52 19.83
CA ILE A 102 -19.96 -7.99 19.98
C ILE A 102 -19.18 -8.70 18.84
N GLN A 103 -18.65 -7.97 17.85
CA GLN A 103 -18.08 -8.55 16.62
C GLN A 103 -16.66 -8.03 16.29
N SER A 104 -15.73 -8.04 17.25
CA SER A 104 -14.37 -7.49 17.05
C SER A 104 -13.49 -8.27 16.06
N ASP A 105 -13.78 -9.56 15.80
CA ASP A 105 -12.76 -10.47 15.24
C ASP A 105 -12.94 -10.85 13.75
N GLN A 106 -13.89 -10.24 13.03
CA GLN A 106 -14.18 -10.67 11.64
C GLN A 106 -13.45 -9.89 10.54
N ILE A 107 -13.05 -8.64 10.80
CA ILE A 107 -12.46 -7.77 9.78
C ILE A 107 -11.13 -7.20 10.30
N PRO A 108 -10.01 -7.40 9.58
CA PRO A 108 -8.73 -6.86 10.02
C PRO A 108 -8.71 -5.32 9.99
N ILE A 109 -7.82 -4.73 10.81
CA ILE A 109 -7.74 -3.29 11.01
C ILE A 109 -7.44 -2.54 9.71
N PHE A 110 -6.58 -3.12 8.86
CA PHE A 110 -6.24 -2.56 7.56
C PHE A 110 -7.50 -2.29 6.72
N GLU A 111 -8.40 -3.27 6.59
CA GLU A 111 -9.63 -3.15 5.81
C GLU A 111 -10.59 -2.11 6.39
N LEU A 112 -10.66 -1.97 7.71
CA LEU A 112 -11.49 -0.95 8.35
C LEU A 112 -11.00 0.47 8.04
N ILE A 113 -9.68 0.68 8.11
CA ILE A 113 -9.06 1.95 7.75
C ILE A 113 -9.24 2.24 6.25
N CYS A 114 -9.02 1.23 5.40
CA CYS A 114 -9.22 1.35 3.96
C CYS A 114 -10.67 1.70 3.62
N ALA A 115 -11.65 1.05 4.24
CA ALA A 115 -13.07 1.34 4.03
C ALA A 115 -13.39 2.80 4.36
N LEU A 116 -12.92 3.28 5.51
CA LEU A 116 -13.16 4.65 5.93
C LEU A 116 -12.51 5.66 4.97
N ILE A 117 -11.23 5.47 4.63
CA ILE A 117 -10.52 6.39 3.73
C ILE A 117 -11.11 6.35 2.32
N TRP A 118 -11.46 5.16 1.82
CA TRP A 118 -12.10 5.00 0.52
C TRP A 118 -13.42 5.79 0.46
N LYS A 119 -14.24 5.69 1.51
CA LYS A 119 -15.47 6.48 1.63
C LYS A 119 -15.20 7.98 1.71
N CYS A 120 -14.19 8.41 2.46
CA CYS A 120 -13.79 9.83 2.54
C CYS A 120 -13.38 10.37 1.17
N VAL A 121 -12.52 9.65 0.44
CA VAL A 121 -12.08 10.04 -0.91
C VAL A 121 -13.27 10.08 -1.87
N ALA A 122 -14.13 9.06 -1.86
CA ALA A 122 -15.33 9.02 -2.70
C ALA A 122 -16.31 10.17 -2.42
N THR A 123 -16.36 10.66 -1.18
CA THR A 123 -17.22 11.79 -0.77
C THR A 123 -16.68 13.13 -1.25
N VAL A 124 -15.35 13.29 -1.27
CA VAL A 124 -14.67 14.57 -1.56
C VAL A 124 -14.33 14.73 -3.03
N ARG A 125 -14.03 13.64 -3.73
CA ARG A 125 -13.54 13.67 -5.10
C ARG A 125 -14.57 14.26 -6.05
N GLU A 126 -14.18 15.35 -6.71
CA GLU A 126 -14.96 15.97 -7.77
C GLU A 126 -14.86 15.12 -9.05
N GLY A 127 -15.97 14.51 -9.46
CA GLY A 127 -16.05 13.70 -10.68
C GLY A 127 -16.48 12.26 -10.39
N PRO A 128 -16.06 11.28 -11.22
CA PRO A 128 -16.35 9.88 -10.96
C PRO A 128 -15.68 9.44 -9.65
N GLN A 129 -16.48 8.96 -8.70
CA GLN A 129 -15.96 8.34 -7.49
C GLN A 129 -15.10 7.10 -7.83
N PRO A 130 -14.08 6.78 -7.03
CA PRO A 130 -13.30 5.57 -7.22
C PRO A 130 -14.18 4.36 -6.86
N LYS A 131 -14.72 3.66 -7.86
CA LYS A 131 -15.49 2.41 -7.64
C LYS A 131 -14.61 1.17 -7.57
N LEU A 132 -13.44 1.23 -8.19
CA LEU A 132 -12.44 0.19 -8.21
C LEU A 132 -11.24 0.68 -7.41
N VAL A 133 -10.74 -0.15 -6.49
CA VAL A 133 -9.53 0.12 -5.72
C VAL A 133 -8.57 -1.05 -5.80
N THR A 134 -7.28 -0.75 -5.71
CA THR A 134 -6.22 -1.76 -5.70
C THR A 134 -5.71 -1.96 -4.27
N ILE A 135 -5.52 -3.20 -3.87
CA ILE A 135 -5.02 -3.58 -2.55
C ILE A 135 -3.72 -4.36 -2.70
N CYS A 136 -2.67 -3.87 -2.07
CA CYS A 136 -1.36 -4.48 -2.04
C CYS A 136 -1.02 -4.95 -0.61
N LYS A 137 -0.71 -6.24 -0.44
CA LYS A 137 -0.36 -6.81 0.87
C LYS A 137 0.84 -7.73 0.76
N ASN A 138 1.48 -8.04 1.88
CA ASN A 138 2.56 -9.04 1.93
C ASN A 138 2.03 -10.45 1.54
N ASP A 139 2.71 -11.16 0.64
CA ASP A 139 2.51 -12.61 0.47
C ASP A 139 3.42 -13.36 1.46
N THR A 140 2.87 -13.67 2.64
CA THR A 140 3.59 -14.39 3.68
C THR A 140 4.00 -15.81 3.27
N ASN A 141 3.38 -16.39 2.23
CA ASN A 141 3.66 -17.75 1.77
C ASN A 141 4.80 -17.82 0.74
N LYS A 142 5.21 -16.69 0.16
CA LYS A 142 6.17 -16.62 -0.95
C LYS A 142 7.16 -15.46 -0.82
N ARG A 143 7.80 -15.31 0.34
CA ARG A 143 8.94 -14.38 0.48
C ARG A 143 10.13 -14.88 -0.34
N THR A 144 10.24 -14.35 -1.55
CA THR A 144 11.42 -14.38 -2.41
C THR A 144 12.07 -13.01 -2.43
N GLU A 145 13.35 -12.92 -2.79
CA GLU A 145 13.93 -11.61 -3.10
C GLU A 145 13.29 -11.00 -4.35
N GLY A 146 12.87 -9.74 -4.24
CA GLY A 146 12.12 -9.02 -5.28
C GLY A 146 10.71 -8.66 -4.82
N ASN A 147 9.74 -8.73 -5.74
CA ASN A 147 8.35 -8.37 -5.49
C ASN A 147 7.53 -9.57 -5.00
N SER A 148 7.24 -9.57 -3.70
CA SER A 148 6.46 -10.59 -3.00
C SER A 148 5.06 -10.11 -2.59
N GLN A 149 4.66 -8.90 -2.98
CA GLN A 149 3.32 -8.41 -2.67
C GLN A 149 2.23 -9.18 -3.44
N THR A 150 1.13 -9.49 -2.76
CA THR A 150 -0.15 -9.81 -3.40
C THR A 150 -0.78 -8.52 -3.89
N ILE A 151 -1.32 -8.53 -5.10
CA ILE A 151 -2.01 -7.39 -5.71
C ILE A 151 -3.41 -7.88 -6.06
N SER A 152 -4.42 -7.19 -5.56
CA SER A 152 -5.83 -7.53 -5.80
C SER A 152 -6.64 -6.28 -6.07
N THR A 153 -7.81 -6.42 -6.67
CA THR A 153 -8.75 -5.32 -6.86
C THR A 153 -10.06 -5.59 -6.16
N VAL A 154 -10.70 -4.51 -5.69
CA VAL A 154 -12.02 -4.53 -5.07
C VAL A 154 -12.90 -3.53 -5.79
N GLU A 155 -14.07 -3.98 -6.24
CA GLU A 155 -15.02 -3.16 -6.97
C GLU A 155 -16.33 -3.03 -6.19
N ALA A 156 -16.81 -1.79 -6.05
CA ALA A 156 -18.10 -1.47 -5.47
C ALA A 156 -19.17 -1.32 -6.56
N ASP A 157 -20.28 -2.04 -6.40
CA ASP A 157 -21.39 -2.03 -7.36
C ASP A 157 -22.15 -0.69 -7.39
N PHE A 158 -22.07 0.09 -6.30
CA PHE A 158 -22.86 1.31 -6.08
C PHE A 158 -21.99 2.48 -5.58
N TRP A 159 -22.64 3.54 -5.08
CA TRP A 159 -21.96 4.75 -4.64
C TRP A 159 -21.23 4.51 -3.32
N VAL A 160 -19.90 4.56 -3.37
CA VAL A 160 -19.02 4.34 -2.22
C VAL A 160 -19.26 5.39 -1.14
N SER A 161 -19.57 6.63 -1.54
CA SER A 161 -19.94 7.72 -0.61
C SER A 161 -21.15 7.40 0.26
N ASP A 162 -22.07 6.58 -0.24
CA ASP A 162 -23.37 6.30 0.39
C ASP A 162 -23.39 4.93 1.08
N MET A 163 -22.39 4.08 0.80
CA MET A 163 -22.29 2.72 1.32
C MET A 163 -22.07 2.72 2.84
N ASP A 164 -22.70 1.77 3.55
CA ASP A 164 -22.41 1.57 4.97
C ASP A 164 -20.94 1.12 5.17
N LEU A 165 -20.28 1.64 6.20
CA LEU A 165 -18.86 1.36 6.44
C LEU A 165 -18.62 -0.12 6.73
N LYS A 166 -19.57 -0.82 7.38
CA LYS A 166 -19.47 -2.26 7.65
C LYS A 166 -19.60 -3.05 6.36
N GLU A 167 -20.49 -2.67 5.47
CA GLU A 167 -20.62 -3.30 4.15
C GLU A 167 -19.36 -3.12 3.31
N LEU A 168 -18.82 -1.90 3.27
CA LEU A 168 -17.60 -1.58 2.54
C LEU A 168 -16.37 -2.32 3.09
N ALA A 169 -16.24 -2.39 4.42
CA ALA A 169 -15.16 -3.14 5.06
C ALA A 169 -15.27 -4.66 4.80
N ASN A 170 -16.48 -5.21 4.80
CA ASN A 170 -16.71 -6.61 4.43
C ASN A 170 -16.39 -6.88 2.96
N LEU A 171 -16.69 -5.95 2.07
CA LEU A 171 -16.36 -6.04 0.65
C LEU A 171 -14.84 -6.14 0.47
N LEU A 172 -14.09 -5.24 1.11
CA LEU A 172 -12.63 -5.26 1.11
C LEU A 172 -12.07 -6.57 1.67
N ALA A 173 -12.58 -7.05 2.80
CA ALA A 173 -12.11 -8.28 3.43
C ALA A 173 -12.37 -9.53 2.57
N LYS A 174 -13.50 -9.59 1.86
CA LYS A 174 -13.87 -10.74 1.02
C LYS A 174 -13.14 -10.77 -0.32
N GLN A 175 -12.99 -9.62 -0.98
CA GLN A 175 -12.44 -9.54 -2.34
C GLN A 175 -10.91 -9.42 -2.38
N ALA A 176 -10.25 -8.97 -1.30
CA ALA A 176 -8.79 -8.87 -1.22
C ALA A 176 -8.02 -10.22 -1.34
N GLY A 177 -8.72 -11.34 -1.54
CA GLY A 177 -8.13 -12.66 -1.79
C GLY A 177 -7.92 -13.01 -3.28
N GLN A 178 -8.44 -12.22 -4.23
CA GLN A 178 -8.28 -12.49 -5.66
C GLN A 178 -6.98 -11.87 -6.18
N ASN A 179 -5.86 -12.56 -5.95
CA ASN A 179 -4.54 -12.09 -6.39
C ASN A 179 -4.43 -12.07 -7.93
N GLU A 180 -4.15 -10.91 -8.50
CA GLU A 180 -3.97 -10.68 -9.94
C GLU A 180 -2.54 -10.95 -10.42
N LYS A 181 -1.60 -11.29 -9.53
CA LYS A 181 -0.17 -11.45 -9.86
C LYS A 181 0.09 -12.25 -11.15
N THR A 182 -0.56 -13.40 -11.32
CA THR A 182 -0.40 -14.22 -12.55
C THR A 182 -0.89 -13.49 -13.81
N ARG A 183 -2.00 -12.75 -13.73
CA ARG A 183 -2.51 -11.96 -14.86
C ARG A 183 -1.60 -10.78 -15.19
N ILE A 184 -0.98 -10.18 -14.16
CA ILE A 184 0.02 -9.12 -14.32
C ILE A 184 1.26 -9.66 -15.03
N GLU A 185 1.80 -10.80 -14.56
CA GLU A 185 2.93 -11.48 -15.21
C GLU A 185 2.62 -11.82 -16.67
N GLU A 186 1.46 -12.40 -16.95
CA GLU A 186 0.99 -12.68 -18.31
C GLU A 186 0.87 -11.42 -19.18
N ALA A 187 0.34 -10.32 -18.64
CA ALA A 187 0.20 -9.06 -19.38
C ALA A 187 1.56 -8.47 -19.77
N ILE A 188 2.54 -8.48 -18.85
CA ILE A 188 3.89 -7.98 -19.11
C ILE A 188 4.61 -8.85 -20.15
N GLU A 189 4.48 -10.17 -20.04
CA GLU A 189 5.08 -11.11 -21.00
C GLU A 189 4.46 -11.01 -22.40
N ASN A 190 3.14 -10.82 -22.50
CA ASN A 190 2.44 -10.65 -23.78
C ASN A 190 2.90 -9.42 -24.56
N GLU A 191 3.38 -8.38 -23.87
CA GLU A 191 3.92 -7.15 -24.48
C GLU A 191 5.44 -7.20 -24.67
N ASN A 192 6.06 -8.39 -24.52
CA ASN A 192 7.50 -8.63 -24.65
C ASN A 192 8.36 -7.70 -23.78
N GLY A 193 7.82 -7.20 -22.67
CA GLY A 193 8.49 -6.23 -21.80
C GLY A 193 8.79 -4.87 -22.43
N VAL A 194 8.10 -4.51 -23.53
CA VAL A 194 8.28 -3.22 -24.22
C VAL A 194 7.45 -2.11 -23.56
N ALA A 195 6.34 -2.47 -22.92
CA ALA A 195 5.44 -1.52 -22.32
C ALA A 195 5.75 -1.26 -20.85
N ASP A 196 5.44 -0.04 -20.45
CA ASP A 196 5.55 0.42 -19.08
C ASP A 196 4.18 0.39 -18.42
N PHE A 197 4.14 -0.15 -17.20
CA PHE A 197 2.94 -0.28 -16.40
C PHE A 197 3.10 0.44 -15.07
N VAL A 198 2.02 1.06 -14.60
CA VAL A 198 1.90 1.53 -13.22
C VAL A 198 0.96 0.63 -12.45
N VAL A 199 1.36 0.27 -11.23
CA VAL A 199 0.53 -0.45 -10.26
C VAL A 199 -0.07 0.56 -9.29
N TYR A 200 0.80 1.23 -8.52
CA TYR A 200 0.36 2.27 -7.58
C TYR A 200 -0.17 3.45 -8.38
N GLY A 201 -1.46 3.76 -8.21
CA GLY A 201 -2.10 4.85 -8.93
C GLY A 201 -2.78 4.50 -10.25
N ALA A 202 -2.77 3.21 -10.63
CA ALA A 202 -3.68 2.74 -11.68
C ALA A 202 -5.14 2.98 -11.26
N ASN A 203 -5.40 2.70 -9.98
CA ASN A 203 -6.61 3.03 -9.22
C ASN A 203 -6.20 3.65 -7.88
N LEU A 204 -7.16 4.13 -7.08
CA LEU A 204 -6.88 4.46 -5.68
C LEU A 204 -6.33 3.20 -5.01
N THR A 205 -5.09 3.29 -4.51
CA THR A 205 -4.32 2.12 -4.08
C THR A 205 -4.13 2.10 -2.57
N PHE A 206 -4.49 1.01 -1.91
CA PHE A 206 -4.24 0.77 -0.49
C PHE A 206 -3.10 -0.23 -0.32
N VAL A 207 -2.05 0.15 0.39
CA VAL A 207 -0.85 -0.65 0.57
C VAL A 207 -0.65 -0.97 2.05
N ASN A 208 -0.64 -2.26 2.38
CA ASN A 208 -0.38 -2.74 3.72
C ASN A 208 1.12 -3.00 3.91
N TRP A 209 1.77 -2.14 4.70
CA TRP A 209 3.16 -2.27 5.13
C TRP A 209 3.30 -2.47 6.65
N GLU A 210 2.24 -2.86 7.35
CA GLU A 210 2.25 -3.10 8.80
C GLU A 210 3.34 -4.09 9.22
N ASP A 211 3.59 -5.10 8.39
CA ASP A 211 4.57 -6.17 8.65
C ASP A 211 5.99 -5.86 8.15
N VAL A 212 6.25 -4.64 7.65
CA VAL A 212 7.59 -4.25 7.19
C VAL A 212 8.44 -3.81 8.37
N ASP A 213 9.65 -4.36 8.49
CA ASP A 213 10.56 -4.12 9.61
C ASP A 213 11.37 -2.82 9.45
N PHE A 214 10.65 -1.70 9.35
CA PHE A 214 11.23 -0.38 9.13
C PHE A 214 12.12 0.13 10.27
N TYR A 215 12.00 -0.44 11.47
CA TYR A 215 12.80 -0.11 12.65
C TYR A 215 13.87 -1.16 12.96
N GLY A 216 14.03 -2.17 12.09
CA GLY A 216 15.01 -3.25 12.24
C GLY A 216 16.45 -2.83 12.02
N LEU A 217 16.68 -1.69 11.36
CA LEU A 217 18.02 -1.17 11.11
C LEU A 217 18.72 -0.92 12.45
N GLU A 218 19.91 -1.49 12.62
CA GLU A 218 20.75 -1.24 13.78
C GLU A 218 22.17 -0.98 13.32
N VAL A 219 22.68 0.21 13.61
CA VAL A 219 24.05 0.61 13.28
C VAL A 219 24.78 0.94 14.57
N LYS A 220 25.78 0.14 14.93
CA LYS A 220 26.56 0.32 16.18
C LYS A 220 25.66 0.42 17.42
N GLY A 221 24.64 -0.43 17.52
CA GLY A 221 23.71 -0.44 18.66
C GLY A 221 22.61 0.64 18.64
N HIS A 222 22.53 1.45 17.58
CA HIS A 222 21.53 2.52 17.46
C HIS A 222 20.45 2.14 16.46
N LYS A 223 19.19 2.28 16.88
CA LYS A 223 17.99 2.05 16.05
C LYS A 223 17.35 3.38 15.61
N PRO A 224 16.58 3.39 14.52
CA PRO A 224 15.78 4.55 14.13
C PRO A 224 14.86 5.00 15.26
N VAL A 225 14.88 6.32 15.53
CA VAL A 225 13.91 6.95 16.44
C VAL A 225 12.61 7.28 15.71
N CYS A 226 12.74 7.67 14.43
CA CYS A 226 11.63 8.00 13.54
C CYS A 226 11.96 7.44 12.17
N VAL A 227 10.93 6.98 11.46
CA VAL A 227 11.05 6.55 10.08
C VAL A 227 9.94 7.17 9.25
N HIS A 228 10.32 7.80 8.16
CA HIS A 228 9.42 8.41 7.20
C HIS A 228 9.54 7.67 5.87
N TYR A 229 8.40 7.39 5.24
CA TYR A 229 8.32 6.75 3.94
C TYR A 229 7.46 7.58 3.01
N ASN A 230 7.90 7.65 1.77
CA ASN A 230 7.14 8.25 0.69
C ASN A 230 7.29 7.38 -0.55
N ILE A 231 6.24 7.36 -1.36
CA ILE A 231 6.27 6.79 -2.70
C ILE A 231 5.98 7.88 -3.72
N GLN A 232 6.62 7.79 -4.87
CA GLN A 232 6.40 8.71 -5.98
C GLN A 232 5.69 7.97 -7.12
N GLY A 233 5.11 8.73 -8.05
CA GLY A 233 4.49 8.17 -9.26
C GLY A 233 3.15 7.45 -9.01
N VAL A 234 2.41 7.81 -7.95
CA VAL A 234 1.11 7.18 -7.61
C VAL A 234 -0.08 7.66 -8.45
N GLY A 235 0.17 8.32 -9.59
CA GLY A 235 -0.86 8.82 -10.49
C GLY A 235 -1.84 9.81 -9.85
N ASP A 236 -2.82 10.23 -10.65
CA ASP A 236 -3.88 11.15 -10.19
C ASP A 236 -4.89 10.46 -9.25
N GLU A 237 -4.93 9.12 -9.23
CA GLU A 237 -5.85 8.36 -8.39
C GLU A 237 -5.43 8.34 -6.92
N GLY A 238 -4.12 8.42 -6.67
CA GLY A 238 -3.52 8.46 -5.34
C GLY A 238 -3.30 7.10 -4.69
N ALA A 239 -2.67 7.15 -3.51
CA ALA A 239 -2.33 5.97 -2.74
C ALA A 239 -2.41 6.24 -1.23
N VAL A 240 -2.65 5.16 -0.47
CA VAL A 240 -2.73 5.16 0.98
C VAL A 240 -1.84 4.04 1.50
N LEU A 241 -0.90 4.40 2.37
CA LEU A 241 0.06 3.49 2.99
C LEU A 241 -0.30 3.32 4.46
N LEU A 242 -0.41 2.07 4.91
CA LEU A 242 -0.52 1.76 6.32
C LEU A 242 0.80 1.19 6.84
N LEU A 243 1.40 1.88 7.81
CA LEU A 243 2.71 1.57 8.37
C LEU A 243 2.60 1.20 9.86
N PRO A 244 3.54 0.41 10.40
CA PRO A 244 3.61 0.16 11.82
C PRO A 244 3.88 1.46 12.59
N ALA A 245 3.24 1.63 13.75
CA ALA A 245 3.65 2.68 14.68
C ALA A 245 5.02 2.35 15.30
N GLY A 246 5.88 3.36 15.45
CA GLY A 246 7.16 3.23 16.13
C GLY A 246 7.00 2.84 17.61
N ALA A 247 8.03 2.19 18.16
CA ALA A 247 7.93 1.33 19.34
C ALA A 247 7.68 2.00 20.72
N LYS A 248 7.39 3.31 20.85
CA LYS A 248 7.37 3.93 22.20
C LYS A 248 6.30 4.97 22.53
N GLU A 249 5.65 5.65 21.59
CA GLU A 249 4.80 6.80 21.95
C GLU A 249 3.29 6.61 21.68
N LEU A 250 2.89 5.56 20.97
CA LEU A 250 1.54 5.45 20.39
C LEU A 250 0.68 4.32 20.96
N GLY A 251 1.20 3.62 21.97
CA GLY A 251 0.64 2.38 22.49
C GLY A 251 0.92 1.18 21.58
N ASP A 252 0.97 -0.01 22.17
CA ASP A 252 1.07 -1.25 21.41
C ASP A 252 -0.11 -1.35 20.45
N GLY A 253 0.16 -1.63 19.16
CA GLY A 253 -0.86 -1.76 18.14
C GLY A 253 -1.34 -0.47 17.44
N GLY A 254 -0.72 0.69 17.65
CA GLY A 254 -0.98 1.89 16.84
C GLY A 254 -0.54 1.75 15.36
N ARG A 255 -1.00 2.67 14.49
CA ARG A 255 -0.63 2.73 13.06
C ARG A 255 -0.30 4.13 12.60
N VAL A 256 0.60 4.24 11.62
CA VAL A 256 0.80 5.48 10.86
C VAL A 256 0.13 5.31 9.50
N VAL A 257 -0.72 6.26 9.13
CA VAL A 257 -1.37 6.30 7.81
C VAL A 257 -0.73 7.42 7.01
N THR A 258 -0.26 7.12 5.80
CA THR A 258 0.22 8.13 4.85
C THR A 258 -0.68 8.15 3.63
N VAL A 259 -1.25 9.31 3.32
CA VAL A 259 -2.19 9.51 2.22
C VAL A 259 -1.57 10.43 1.19
N ILE A 260 -1.59 10.01 -0.07
CA ILE A 260 -1.06 10.74 -1.22
C ILE A 260 -2.22 10.92 -2.21
N LEU A 261 -2.68 12.15 -2.38
CA LEU A 261 -3.87 12.49 -3.18
C LEU A 261 -3.64 13.78 -3.96
N PRO A 262 -4.49 14.10 -4.96
CA PRO A 262 -4.50 15.43 -5.55
C PRO A 262 -4.66 16.50 -4.46
N GLU A 263 -3.85 17.57 -4.53
CA GLU A 263 -3.82 18.67 -3.54
C GLU A 263 -5.22 19.23 -3.24
N LYS A 264 -6.06 19.35 -4.28
CA LYS A 264 -7.44 19.83 -4.15
C LYS A 264 -8.34 18.93 -3.26
N GLU A 265 -8.02 17.65 -3.10
CA GLU A 265 -8.80 16.68 -2.33
C GLU A 265 -8.36 16.61 -0.86
N VAL A 266 -7.10 16.98 -0.56
CA VAL A 266 -6.48 16.76 0.76
C VAL A 266 -7.29 17.41 1.88
N PHE A 267 -7.65 18.68 1.75
CA PHE A 267 -8.40 19.39 2.79
C PHE A 267 -9.78 18.76 3.07
N GLY A 268 -10.48 18.32 2.01
CA GLY A 268 -11.77 17.65 2.16
C GLY A 268 -11.62 16.30 2.85
N VAL A 269 -10.63 15.50 2.46
CA VAL A 269 -10.38 14.18 3.07
C VAL A 269 -9.96 14.32 4.53
N GLN A 270 -9.09 15.26 4.87
CA GLN A 270 -8.74 15.57 6.27
C GLN A 270 -9.99 15.96 7.09
N SER A 271 -10.90 16.73 6.50
CA SER A 271 -12.15 17.13 7.15
C SER A 271 -13.06 15.92 7.41
N GLU A 272 -13.21 15.01 6.45
CA GLU A 272 -13.98 13.77 6.63
C GLU A 272 -13.35 12.82 7.64
N LEU A 273 -12.01 12.73 7.69
CA LEU A 273 -11.30 11.93 8.69
C LEU A 273 -11.48 12.48 10.11
N ARG A 274 -11.50 13.81 10.28
CA ARG A 274 -11.80 14.46 11.57
C ARG A 274 -13.23 14.17 12.04
N LYS A 275 -14.22 14.20 11.13
CA LYS A 275 -15.62 13.83 11.44
C LYS A 275 -15.76 12.38 11.88
N ASN A 276 -14.79 11.54 11.55
CA ASN A 276 -14.77 10.12 11.90
C ASN A 276 -13.77 9.79 13.02
N ASP A 277 -13.27 10.80 13.74
CA ASP A 277 -12.37 10.68 14.90
C ASP A 277 -11.02 9.99 14.61
N LEU A 278 -10.64 9.88 13.32
CA LEU A 278 -9.40 9.22 12.90
C LEU A 278 -8.22 10.20 12.80
N LEU A 279 -8.51 11.48 12.53
CA LEU A 279 -7.53 12.55 12.49
C LEU A 279 -7.81 13.55 13.62
N LEU A 280 -6.83 13.78 14.49
CA LEU A 280 -6.95 14.77 15.57
C LEU A 280 -6.65 16.18 15.05
N GLY A 281 -7.17 17.18 15.75
CA GLY A 281 -7.26 18.56 15.29
C GLY A 281 -5.95 19.28 14.94
N ASN A 282 -4.79 18.75 15.34
CA ASN A 282 -3.54 19.53 15.48
C ASN A 282 -2.28 18.85 14.92
N GLU A 283 -2.35 18.01 13.88
CA GLU A 283 -1.14 17.53 13.18
C GLU A 283 -0.91 18.35 11.90
N LEU A 284 -0.59 19.63 12.08
CA LEU A 284 -0.03 20.51 11.05
C LEU A 284 1.24 21.15 11.63
N GLU A 285 2.37 20.47 11.47
CA GLU A 285 3.71 21.08 11.39
C GLU A 285 4.51 20.40 10.28
#